data_AF-A0A5E7XQA3-F1
#
_entry.id   AF-A0A5E7XQA3-F1
#
_cell.length_a   1.000
_cell.length_b   1.000
_cell.length_c   1.000
_cell.angle_alpha   90.00
_cell.angle_beta   90.00
_cell.angle_gamma   90.00
#
_symmetry.space_group_name_H-M   'P 1'
#
loop_
_entity.id
_entity.type
_entity.pdbx_description
1 polymer ?
#
loop_
_entity_poly.entity_id
_entity_poly.type
_entity_poly.pdbx_seq_one_letter_code
_entity_poly.pdbx_strand_id
1 'polypeptide(L)' 'MSKKETEKKKPKVAKDLSGFEISIDTFGEISSNLQIDKINEFLNKNVDDKKLRDREDIEEIKKKTSKDEE' A
#
# COMPACT_ATOMS: atom_id res chain seq x y z
N MET A 1 36.04 -15.55 15.68
CA MET A 1 35.03 -14.49 15.84
C MET A 1 33.77 -14.93 15.12
N SER A 2 32.74 -15.33 15.85
CA SER A 2 31.50 -15.84 15.25
C SER A 2 30.67 -14.65 14.78
N LYS A 3 30.53 -14.50 13.46
CA LYS A 3 29.69 -13.48 12.84
C LYS A 3 28.25 -13.77 13.27
N LYS A 4 27.74 -12.97 14.20
CA LYS A 4 26.38 -13.06 14.71
C LYS A 4 25.47 -12.78 13.52
N GLU A 5 24.87 -13.82 12.95
CA GLU A 5 23.81 -13.68 11.96
C GLU A 5 22.69 -12.91 12.67
N THR A 6 22.55 -11.64 12.34
CA THR A 6 21.41 -10.85 12.78
C THR A 6 20.21 -11.47 12.09
N GLU A 7 19.49 -12.33 12.81
CA GLU A 7 18.19 -12.83 12.40
C GLU A 7 17.37 -11.63 11.94
N LYS A 8 17.16 -11.52 10.61
CA LYS A 8 16.36 -10.46 10.01
C LYS A 8 14.94 -10.65 10.53
N LYS A 9 14.60 -9.96 11.63
CA LYS A 9 13.26 -10.02 12.22
C LYS A 9 12.28 -9.61 11.14
N LYS A 10 11.42 -10.55 10.74
CA LYS A 10 10.37 -10.27 9.76
C LYS A 10 9.53 -9.10 10.30
N PRO A 11 9.27 -8.06 9.49
CA PRO A 11 8.45 -6.95 9.93
C PRO A 11 7.05 -7.46 10.30
N LYS A 12 6.43 -6.82 11.30
CA LYS A 12 5.05 -7.11 11.69
C LYS A 12 4.13 -6.53 10.60
N VAL A 13 3.77 -7.37 9.64
CA VAL A 13 2.81 -7.06 8.57
C VAL A 13 1.40 -7.43 8.98
N ALA A 14 0.40 -6.79 8.37
CA ALA A 14 -1.00 -7.19 8.51
C ALA A 14 -1.17 -8.66 8.05
N LYS A 15 -2.18 -9.36 8.59
CA LYS A 15 -2.45 -10.76 8.20
C LYS A 15 -2.66 -10.89 6.69
N ASP A 16 -3.33 -9.93 6.07
CA ASP A 16 -3.60 -9.90 4.63
C ASP A 16 -2.34 -9.69 3.78
N LEU A 17 -1.27 -9.16 4.40
CA LEU A 17 0.04 -8.96 3.78
C LEU A 17 1.09 -9.93 4.35
N SER A 18 0.66 -11.04 4.96
CA SER A 18 1.59 -12.03 5.50
C SER A 18 2.50 -12.58 4.41
N GLY A 19 3.82 -12.48 4.62
CA GLY A 19 4.80 -12.88 3.59
C GLY A 19 5.10 -11.81 2.55
N PHE A 20 4.60 -10.57 2.72
CA PHE A 20 5.02 -9.44 1.91
C PHE A 20 6.49 -9.10 2.17
N GLU A 21 7.28 -9.09 1.10
CA GLU A 21 8.67 -8.67 1.09
C GLU A 21 8.84 -7.59 0.04
N ILE A 22 9.48 -6.49 0.44
CA ILE A 22 9.78 -5.34 -0.40
C ILE A 22 11.25 -4.98 -0.19
N SER A 23 11.96 -4.79 -1.31
CA SER A 23 13.36 -4.38 -1.34
C SER A 23 13.51 -3.19 -2.27
N ILE A 24 14.41 -2.27 -1.90
CA ILE A 24 14.75 -1.08 -2.68
C ILE A 24 16.22 -1.20 -3.06
N ASP A 25 16.52 -1.16 -4.36
CA ASP A 25 17.91 -1.14 -4.84
C ASP A 25 18.48 0.29 -4.72
N THR A 26 19.81 0.40 -4.79
CA THR A 26 20.59 1.63 -4.83
C THR A 26 20.14 2.62 -5.92
N PHE A 27 19.55 2.12 -7.00
CA PHE A 27 18.95 2.92 -8.08
C PHE A 27 17.52 3.41 -7.79
N GLY A 28 16.95 3.04 -6.65
CA GLY A 28 15.57 3.39 -6.28
C GLY A 28 14.50 2.49 -6.90
N GLU A 29 14.90 1.41 -7.55
CA GLU A 29 13.97 0.40 -8.08
C GLU A 29 13.36 -0.40 -6.92
N ILE A 30 12.03 -0.54 -6.94
CA ILE A 30 11.28 -1.27 -5.92
C ILE A 30 10.97 -2.67 -6.46
N SER A 31 11.43 -3.69 -5.73
CA SER A 31 11.11 -5.09 -6.00
C SER A 31 10.26 -5.66 -4.88
N SER A 32 9.07 -6.17 -5.21
CA SER A 32 8.18 -6.84 -4.27
C SER A 32 7.74 -8.21 -4.77
N ASN A 33 7.47 -9.12 -3.85
CA ASN A 33 6.97 -10.45 -4.18
C ASN A 33 5.44 -10.49 -4.42
N LEU A 34 4.71 -9.50 -3.92
CA LEU A 34 3.27 -9.33 -4.14
C LEU A 34 3.01 -8.44 -5.36
N GLN A 35 1.89 -8.70 -6.00
CA GLN A 35 1.38 -7.92 -7.13
C GLN A 35 0.99 -6.51 -6.68
N ILE A 36 1.32 -5.53 -7.52
CA ILE A 36 1.04 -4.10 -7.25
C ILE A 36 -0.45 -3.85 -7.04
N ASP A 37 -1.31 -4.55 -7.76
CA ASP A 37 -2.77 -4.36 -7.71
C ASP A 37 -3.33 -4.71 -6.32
N LYS A 38 -2.87 -5.81 -5.73
CA LYS A 38 -3.29 -6.22 -4.38
C LYS A 38 -2.84 -5.22 -3.31
N ILE A 39 -1.65 -4.64 -3.50
CA ILE A 39 -1.13 -3.61 -2.59
C ILE A 39 -1.98 -2.34 -2.71
N ASN A 40 -2.31 -1.93 -3.94
CA ASN A 40 -3.15 -0.76 -4.18
C ASN A 40 -4.56 -0.95 -3.60
N GLU A 41 -5.16 -2.12 -3.77
CA GLU A 41 -6.46 -2.44 -3.17
C GLU A 41 -6.40 -2.38 -1.63
N PHE A 42 -5.36 -2.95 -1.03
CA PHE A 42 -5.14 -2.88 0.41
C PHE A 42 -4.98 -1.44 0.90
N LEU A 43 -4.22 -0.61 0.18
CA LEU A 43 -4.00 0.80 0.52
C LEU A 43 -5.30 1.60 0.39
N ASN A 44 -6.03 1.47 -0.71
CA ASN A 44 -7.31 2.16 -0.92
C ASN A 44 -8.36 1.82 0.15
N LYS A 45 -8.31 0.60 0.71
CA LYS A 45 -9.24 0.14 1.75
C LYS A 45 -8.87 0.64 3.15
N ASN A 46 -7.58 0.73 3.47
CA ASN A 46 -7.10 0.97 4.83
C ASN A 46 -6.49 2.36 5.06
N VAL A 47 -6.16 3.08 3.99
CA VAL A 47 -5.47 4.38 4.04
C VAL A 47 -6.24 5.36 3.19
N ASP A 48 -6.55 6.54 3.73
CA ASP A 48 -7.12 7.60 2.91
C ASP A 48 -6.09 8.11 1.91
N ASP A 49 -6.48 8.21 0.64
CA ASP A 49 -5.61 8.79 -0.38
C ASP A 49 -5.38 10.28 -0.12
N LYS A 50 -4.18 10.61 0.34
CA LYS A 50 -3.77 11.98 0.63
C LYS A 50 -3.86 12.90 -0.58
N LYS A 51 -3.74 12.37 -1.80
CA LYS A 51 -3.86 13.15 -3.05
C LYS A 51 -5.30 13.59 -3.34
N LEU A 52 -6.26 13.03 -2.61
CA LEU A 52 -7.68 13.34 -2.72
C LEU A 52 -8.16 14.28 -1.62
N ARG A 53 -7.39 14.50 -0.56
CA ARG A 53 -7.87 15.25 0.60
C ARG A 53 -8.09 16.74 0.32
N ASP A 54 -7.24 17.34 -0.51
CA ASP A 54 -7.28 18.78 -0.80
C ASP A 54 -8.11 19.12 -2.06
N ARG A 55 -8.88 18.14 -2.56
CA ARG A 55 -9.68 18.31 -3.77
C ARG A 55 -11.13 18.66 -3.41
N GLU A 56 -11.50 19.92 -3.64
CA GLU A 56 -12.84 20.45 -3.39
C GLU A 56 -13.91 19.78 -4.28
N ASP A 57 -13.51 19.30 -5.46
CA ASP A 57 -14.38 18.65 -6.46
C ASP A 57 -14.77 17.21 -6.09
N ILE A 58 -14.08 16.57 -5.15
CA ILE A 58 -14.31 15.16 -4.85
C ILE A 58 -15.65 14.91 -4.18
N GLU A 59 -16.12 15.79 -3.30
CA GLU A 59 -17.44 15.64 -2.71
C GLU A 59 -18.55 15.73 -3.76
N GLU A 60 -18.39 16.60 -4.76
CA GLU A 60 -19.35 16.76 -5.85
C GLU A 60 -19.35 15.54 -6.78
N ILE A 61 -18.17 15.02 -7.13
CA ILE A 61 -18.02 13.83 -7.97
C ILE A 61 -18.60 12.60 -7.28
N LYS A 62 -18.27 12.39 -5.99
CA LYS A 62 -18.77 11.25 -5.20
C LYS A 62 -20.30 11.27 -5.07
N LYS A 63 -20.88 12.47 -4.97
CA LYS A 63 -22.33 12.67 -4.90
C LYS A 63 -23.04 12.45 -6.24
N LYS A 64 -22.38 12.75 -7.37
CA LYS A 64 -22.89 12.44 -8.72
C LYS A 64 -22.85 10.94 -9.00
N THR A 65 -21.71 10.28 -8.77
CA THR A 65 -21.57 8.82 -9.01
C THR A 65 -22.55 7.99 -8.18
N SER A 66 -22.85 8.41 -6.95
CA SER A 66 -23.82 7.70 -6.10
C SER A 66 -25.28 7.91 -6.53
N LYS A 67 -25.56 8.90 -7.39
CA LYS A 67 -26.91 9.29 -7.81
C LYS A 67 -27.28 8.74 -9.20
N ASP A 68 -26.27 8.37 -9.99
CA ASP A 68 -26.43 7.65 -11.26
C ASP A 68 -26.57 6.12 -11.07
N GLU A 69 -26.30 5.60 -9.86
CA GLU A 69 -26.44 4.18 -9.50
C GLU A 69 -27.78 3.83 -8.82
N GLU A 70 -28.67 4.80 -8.60
CA GLU A 70 -30.04 4.64 -8.05
C GLU A 70 -31.11 4.82 -9.15
#